data_AF-A0A643CGI2-F1
#
_entry.id   AF-A0A643CGI2-F1
#
_cell.length_a   1.000
_cell.length_b   1.000
_cell.length_c   1.000
_cell.angle_alpha   90.00
_cell.angle_beta   90.00
_cell.angle_gamma   90.00
#
_symmetry.space_group_name_H-M   'P 1'
#
loop_
_entity.id
_entity.type
_entity.pdbx_description
1 polymer ?
#
loop_
_entity_poly.entity_id
_entity_poly.type
_entity_poly.pdbx_seq_one_letter_code
_entity_poly.pdbx_strand_id
1 'polypeptide(L)'
;VEVIKKAYMQGEVEFEDGENGEDGAASPRNVGHNIYILAHQLARHNKELQTMLKPGGQVEGDEALEFYAKHTAQIEIVRLDRTMEQIVFPVPSICEFLTKESKLRIYYTTERDEQGSKINDFFLRSEDLFNEMNWQKKLR
;
A
#
# COMPACT_ATOMS: atom_id res chain seq x y z
N VAL A 1 -4.31 -16.94 -8.75
CA VAL A 1 -4.33 -16.65 -7.29
C VAL A 1 -3.32 -17.49 -6.54
N GLU A 2 -3.27 -18.81 -6.77
CA GLU A 2 -2.26 -19.70 -6.15
C GLU A 2 -0.80 -19.22 -6.21
N VAL A 3 -0.37 -18.62 -7.33
CA VAL A 3 1.01 -18.10 -7.46
C VAL A 3 1.28 -16.96 -6.46
N ILE A 4 0.30 -16.10 -6.22
CA ILE A 4 0.39 -15.00 -5.23
C ILE A 4 0.55 -15.58 -3.82
N LYS A 5 -0.25 -16.61 -3.49
CA LYS A 5 -0.20 -17.32 -2.21
C LYS A 5 1.16 -18.01 -2.02
N LYS A 6 1.65 -18.73 -3.03
CA LYS A 6 2.96 -19.40 -2.98
C LYS A 6 4.13 -18.44 -2.81
N ALA A 7 4.13 -17.33 -3.55
CA ALA A 7 5.17 -16.31 -3.45
C ALA A 7 5.21 -15.65 -2.06
N TYR A 8 4.04 -15.48 -1.43
CA TYR A 8 3.94 -15.03 -0.04
C TYR A 8 4.60 -16.02 0.93
N MET A 9 4.21 -17.30 0.87
CA MET A 9 4.77 -18.34 1.75
C MET A 9 6.30 -18.48 1.60
N GLN A 10 6.82 -18.40 0.36
CA GLN A 10 8.26 -18.41 0.11
C GLN A 10 8.96 -17.21 0.76
N GLY A 11 8.36 -16.03 0.68
CA GLY A 11 8.89 -14.83 1.30
C GLY A 11 8.84 -14.84 2.83
N GLU A 12 7.91 -15.59 3.45
CA GLU A 12 7.91 -15.79 4.92
C GLU A 12 9.08 -16.67 5.35
N VAL A 13 9.32 -17.78 4.66
CA VAL A 13 10.45 -18.68 4.95
C VAL A 13 11.78 -17.95 4.81
N GLU A 14 11.98 -17.17 3.74
CA GLU A 14 13.22 -16.40 3.55
C GLU A 14 13.42 -15.29 4.59
N PHE A 15 12.33 -14.72 5.13
CA PHE A 15 12.39 -13.72 6.19
C PHE A 15 12.77 -14.32 7.55
N GLU A 16 12.35 -15.55 7.83
CA GLU A 16 12.72 -16.29 9.05
C GLU A 16 14.18 -16.75 9.01
N ASP A 17 14.73 -17.05 7.83
CA ASP A 17 16.08 -17.60 7.65
C ASP A 17 17.18 -16.54 7.37
N GLY A 18 16.86 -15.24 7.25
CA GLY A 18 17.85 -14.22 6.84
C GLY A 18 17.66 -12.81 7.41
N GLU A 19 18.61 -12.35 8.23
CA GLU A 19 18.86 -10.92 8.49
C GLU A 19 19.42 -10.26 7.21
N ASN A 20 18.56 -9.70 6.35
CA ASN A 20 18.89 -8.62 5.40
C ASN A 20 17.61 -8.10 4.71
N GLY A 21 16.80 -7.34 5.46
CA GLY A 21 15.54 -6.77 5.00
C GLY A 21 15.62 -5.60 4.00
N GLU A 22 16.76 -5.40 3.33
CA GLU A 22 16.97 -4.26 2.41
C GLU A 22 17.33 -4.64 0.98
N ASP A 23 17.55 -5.92 0.66
CA ASP A 23 17.89 -6.32 -0.71
C ASP A 23 16.82 -7.24 -1.29
N GLY A 24 16.11 -6.77 -2.31
CA GLY A 24 15.18 -7.62 -3.03
C GLY A 24 14.01 -6.91 -3.67
N ALA A 25 14.26 -5.98 -4.59
CA ALA A 25 13.24 -5.61 -5.58
C ALA A 25 12.62 -6.86 -6.26
N ALA A 26 13.39 -7.96 -6.31
CA ALA A 26 12.99 -9.27 -6.81
C ALA A 26 12.68 -10.32 -5.72
N SER A 27 12.46 -9.93 -4.45
CA SER A 27 12.07 -10.89 -3.41
C SER A 27 10.74 -11.57 -3.75
N PRO A 28 10.52 -12.84 -3.35
CA PRO A 28 9.26 -13.54 -3.61
C PRO A 28 8.04 -12.75 -3.12
N ARG A 29 8.14 -12.07 -1.98
CA ARG A 29 7.07 -11.23 -1.44
C ARG A 29 6.75 -10.02 -2.33
N ASN A 30 7.77 -9.32 -2.82
CA ASN A 30 7.59 -8.18 -3.71
C ASN A 30 7.04 -8.61 -5.09
N VAL A 31 7.55 -9.73 -5.62
CA VAL A 31 7.03 -10.32 -6.87
C VAL A 31 5.58 -10.75 -6.69
N GLY A 32 5.23 -11.40 -5.57
CA GLY A 32 3.87 -11.77 -5.22
C GLY A 32 2.92 -10.57 -5.15
N HIS A 33 3.37 -9.46 -4.56
CA HIS A 33 2.61 -8.21 -4.50
C HIS A 33 2.39 -7.60 -5.88
N ASN A 34 3.41 -7.57 -6.74
CA ASN A 34 3.26 -7.08 -8.12
C ASN A 34 2.24 -7.89 -8.92
N ILE A 35 2.25 -9.22 -8.77
CA ILE A 35 1.25 -10.10 -9.39
C ILE A 35 -0.15 -9.83 -8.81
N TYR A 36 -0.25 -9.60 -7.49
CA TYR A 36 -1.51 -9.22 -6.84
C TYR A 36 -2.07 -7.91 -7.41
N ILE A 37 -1.24 -6.87 -7.56
CA ILE A 37 -1.67 -5.58 -8.11
C ILE A 37 -2.20 -5.73 -9.53
N LEU A 38 -1.50 -6.48 -10.38
CA LEU A 38 -1.98 -6.77 -11.74
C LEU A 38 -3.33 -7.51 -11.71
N ALA A 39 -3.46 -8.54 -10.88
CA ALA A 39 -4.70 -9.29 -10.74
C ALA A 39 -5.84 -8.39 -10.23
N HIS A 40 -5.56 -7.50 -9.27
CA HIS A 40 -6.51 -6.53 -8.74
C HIS A 40 -7.01 -5.57 -9.82
N GLN A 41 -6.13 -5.07 -10.67
CA GLN A 41 -6.50 -4.22 -11.81
C GLN A 41 -7.36 -4.96 -12.83
N LEU A 42 -6.97 -6.20 -13.19
CA LEU A 42 -7.73 -7.03 -14.14
C LEU A 42 -9.10 -7.45 -13.59
N ALA A 43 -9.23 -7.65 -12.28
CA ALA A 43 -10.47 -8.04 -11.62
C ALA A 43 -11.61 -7.03 -11.81
N ARG A 44 -11.30 -5.76 -12.13
CA ARG A 44 -12.30 -4.74 -12.48
C ARG A 44 -13.11 -5.10 -13.73
N HIS A 45 -12.57 -5.95 -14.58
CA HIS A 45 -13.20 -6.42 -15.82
C HIS A 45 -13.59 -7.91 -15.75
N ASN A 46 -13.29 -8.61 -14.64
CA ASN A 46 -13.56 -10.03 -14.49
C ASN A 46 -14.11 -10.35 -13.09
N LYS A 47 -15.42 -10.63 -13.02
CA LYS A 47 -16.15 -10.92 -11.77
C LYS A 47 -15.69 -12.20 -11.06
N GLU A 48 -15.24 -13.20 -11.81
CA GLU A 48 -14.72 -14.44 -11.24
C GLU A 48 -13.40 -14.15 -10.51
N LEU A 49 -12.48 -13.45 -11.18
CA LEU A 49 -11.21 -13.04 -10.57
C LEU A 49 -11.45 -12.12 -9.37
N GLN A 50 -12.41 -11.20 -9.44
CA GLN A 50 -12.81 -10.35 -8.32
C GLN A 50 -13.25 -11.17 -7.10
N THR A 51 -13.98 -12.27 -7.33
CA THR A 51 -14.43 -13.16 -6.26
C THR A 51 -13.24 -13.94 -5.67
N MET A 52 -12.33 -14.42 -6.51
CA MET A 52 -11.13 -15.15 -6.09
C MET A 52 -10.12 -14.30 -5.30
N LEU A 53 -10.15 -12.97 -5.44
CA LEU A 53 -9.24 -12.05 -4.73
C LEU A 53 -9.81 -11.52 -3.41
N LYS A 54 -11.07 -11.83 -3.06
CA LYS A 54 -11.66 -11.39 -1.79
C LYS A 54 -11.01 -12.15 -0.62
N PRO A 55 -10.38 -11.46 0.34
CA PRO A 55 -9.90 -12.11 1.56
C PRO A 55 -11.10 -12.57 2.42
N GLY A 56 -10.99 -13.75 3.04
CA GLY A 56 -12.01 -14.33 3.92
C GLY A 56 -12.85 -15.45 3.30
N GLY A 57 -12.37 -16.09 2.22
CA GLY A 57 -12.89 -17.38 1.78
C GLY A 57 -12.44 -18.50 2.71
N GLN A 58 -13.17 -19.62 2.77
CA GLN A 58 -12.82 -20.82 3.58
C GLN A 58 -11.57 -21.57 3.05
N VAL A 59 -10.65 -20.91 2.35
CA VAL A 59 -9.54 -21.54 1.65
C VAL A 59 -8.23 -21.21 2.37
N GLU A 60 -7.40 -22.23 2.63
CA GLU A 60 -6.02 -22.05 3.11
C GLU A 60 -5.25 -21.00 2.28
N GLY A 61 -4.37 -20.24 2.93
CA GLY A 61 -3.54 -19.21 2.30
C GLY A 61 -4.24 -17.88 2.02
N ASP A 62 -5.37 -17.59 2.68
CA ASP A 62 -6.03 -16.28 2.60
C ASP A 62 -5.29 -15.15 3.33
N GLU A 63 -4.37 -15.49 4.24
CA GLU A 63 -3.47 -14.54 4.91
C GLU A 63 -2.65 -13.74 3.90
N ALA A 64 -2.20 -14.37 2.82
CA ALA A 64 -1.49 -13.69 1.74
C ALA A 64 -2.36 -12.62 1.07
N LEU A 65 -3.63 -12.94 0.79
CA LEU A 65 -4.56 -11.99 0.16
C LEU A 65 -4.94 -10.85 1.10
N GLU A 66 -5.13 -11.14 2.39
CA GLU A 66 -5.36 -10.13 3.41
C GLU A 66 -4.14 -9.20 3.56
N PHE A 67 -2.94 -9.78 3.60
CA PHE A 67 -1.69 -9.03 3.64
C PHE A 67 -1.57 -8.09 2.44
N TYR A 68 -1.65 -8.60 1.21
CA TYR A 68 -1.50 -7.75 0.03
C TYR A 68 -2.61 -6.71 -0.08
N ALA A 69 -3.86 -7.04 0.29
CA ALA A 69 -4.95 -6.08 0.31
C ALA A 69 -4.69 -4.92 1.28
N LYS A 70 -4.22 -5.22 2.50
CA LYS A 70 -3.90 -4.21 3.52
C LYS A 70 -2.73 -3.30 3.13
N HIS A 71 -1.80 -3.80 2.32
CA HIS A 71 -0.61 -3.08 1.86
C HIS A 71 -0.72 -2.57 0.43
N THR A 72 -1.92 -2.56 -0.16
CA THR A 72 -2.16 -1.97 -1.49
C THR A 72 -3.00 -0.70 -1.34
N ALA A 73 -2.54 0.39 -1.94
CA ALA A 73 -3.29 1.63 -2.01
C ALA A 73 -3.62 1.97 -3.47
N GLN A 74 -4.65 2.79 -3.65
CA GLN A 74 -5.07 3.33 -4.94
C GLN A 74 -5.19 4.84 -4.84
N ILE A 75 -4.70 5.55 -5.86
CA ILE A 75 -4.88 6.99 -6.03
C ILE A 75 -5.43 7.29 -7.42
N GLU A 76 -6.13 8.42 -7.53
CA GLU A 76 -6.56 9.00 -8.80
C GLU A 76 -5.74 10.25 -9.08
N ILE A 77 -5.21 10.34 -10.30
CA ILE A 77 -4.44 11.48 -10.75
C ILE A 77 -5.01 12.02 -12.05
N VAL A 78 -4.86 13.33 -12.25
CA VAL A 78 -5.17 13.98 -13.53
C VAL A 78 -3.87 14.16 -14.30
N ARG A 79 -3.79 13.58 -15.51
CA ARG A 79 -2.64 13.69 -16.41
C ARG A 79 -2.63 15.05 -17.11
N LEU A 80 -1.52 15.36 -17.81
CA LEU A 80 -1.34 16.63 -18.55
C LEU A 80 -2.39 16.82 -19.65
N ASP A 81 -2.87 15.72 -20.23
CA ASP A 81 -3.94 15.69 -21.23
C ASP A 81 -5.36 15.76 -20.62
N ARG A 82 -5.45 16.02 -19.29
CA ARG A 82 -6.68 16.09 -18.51
C ARG A 82 -7.44 14.76 -18.39
N THR A 83 -6.81 13.64 -18.72
CA THR A 83 -7.39 12.33 -18.44
C THR A 83 -7.21 11.96 -16.96
N MET A 84 -8.19 11.25 -16.40
CA MET A 84 -8.09 10.68 -15.06
C MET A 84 -7.48 9.28 -15.18
N GLU A 85 -6.45 9.02 -14.39
CA GLU A 85 -5.82 7.71 -14.30
C GLU A 85 -5.84 7.21 -12.86
N GLN A 86 -6.07 5.91 -12.69
CA GLN A 86 -5.97 5.25 -11.40
C GLN A 86 -4.63 4.51 -11.31
N ILE A 87 -3.86 4.81 -10.27
CA ILE A 87 -2.60 4.13 -9.97
C ILE A 87 -2.80 3.28 -8.73
N VAL A 88 -2.41 2.02 -8.82
CA VAL A 88 -2.42 1.06 -7.71
C VAL A 88 -0.96 0.74 -7.37
N PHE A 89 -0.59 0.82 -6.09
CA PHE A 89 0.81 0.70 -5.66
C PHE A 89 0.91 0.05 -4.27
N PRO A 90 2.05 -0.58 -3.94
CA PRO A 90 2.32 -1.08 -2.60
C PRO A 90 2.58 0.09 -1.63
N VAL A 91 1.95 0.07 -0.46
CA VAL A 91 2.15 1.09 0.58
C VAL A 91 3.57 0.98 1.14
N PRO A 92 4.38 2.07 1.11
CA PRO A 92 5.71 2.04 1.71
C PRO A 92 5.66 1.73 3.20
N SER A 93 6.55 0.85 3.69
CA SER A 93 6.56 0.40 5.09
C SER A 93 6.74 1.53 6.10
N ILE A 94 7.42 2.62 5.71
CA ILE A 94 7.57 3.82 6.54
C ILE A 94 6.22 4.42 6.96
N CYS A 95 5.16 4.24 6.15
CA CYS A 95 3.82 4.72 6.44
C CYS A 95 3.14 4.01 7.64
N GLU A 96 3.64 2.84 8.05
CA GLU A 96 3.15 2.13 9.25
C GLU A 96 3.47 2.87 10.54
N PHE A 97 4.49 3.72 10.52
CA PHE A 97 4.95 4.51 11.66
C PHE A 97 4.19 5.83 11.82
N LEU A 98 3.24 6.12 10.93
CA LEU A 98 2.37 7.29 11.07
C LEU A 98 1.37 7.08 12.22
N THR A 99 1.49 7.93 13.24
CA THR A 99 0.65 7.82 14.44
C THR A 99 -0.81 8.21 14.17
N LYS A 100 -1.75 7.66 14.97
CA LYS A 100 -3.16 8.06 14.92
C LYS A 100 -3.34 9.54 15.29
N GLU A 101 -2.54 10.04 16.21
CA GLU A 101 -2.56 11.44 16.63
C GLU A 101 -2.21 12.36 15.47
N SER A 102 -1.14 12.08 14.73
CA SER A 102 -0.73 12.89 13.58
C SER A 102 -1.75 12.86 12.45
N LYS A 103 -2.43 11.71 12.22
CA LYS A 103 -3.58 11.64 11.30
C LYS A 103 -4.71 12.60 11.72
N LEU A 104 -5.09 12.58 13.00
CA LEU A 104 -6.14 13.48 13.52
C LEU A 104 -5.71 14.95 13.45
N ARG A 105 -4.45 15.25 13.81
CA ARG A 105 -3.88 16.60 13.75
C ARG A 105 -4.01 17.16 12.33
N ILE A 106 -3.56 16.42 11.33
CA ILE A 106 -3.68 16.85 9.92
C ILE A 106 -5.15 16.99 9.51
N TYR A 107 -5.99 16.02 9.83
CA TYR A 107 -7.41 16.04 9.46
C TYR A 107 -8.13 17.31 9.94
N TYR A 108 -7.90 17.71 11.20
CA TYR A 108 -8.58 18.85 11.81
C TYR A 108 -7.91 20.20 11.54
N THR A 109 -6.58 20.25 11.37
CA THR A 109 -5.86 21.53 11.28
C THR A 109 -5.46 21.91 9.86
N THR A 110 -5.76 21.09 8.84
CA THR A 110 -5.51 21.46 7.43
C THR A 110 -6.47 22.56 6.99
N GLU A 111 -5.91 23.69 6.57
CA GLU A 111 -6.61 24.90 6.16
C GLU A 111 -7.07 24.83 4.69
N ARG A 112 -8.05 25.68 4.35
CA ARG A 112 -8.51 25.86 2.96
C ARG A 112 -7.84 27.08 2.38
N ASP A 113 -7.38 26.97 1.14
CA ASP A 113 -6.90 28.11 0.37
C ASP A 113 -8.06 29.01 -0.12
N GLU A 114 -7.73 30.06 -0.87
CA GLU A 114 -8.69 31.02 -1.43
C GLU A 114 -9.72 30.36 -2.38
N GLN A 115 -9.39 29.20 -2.95
CA GLN A 115 -10.28 28.42 -3.82
C GLN A 115 -11.07 27.36 -3.03
N GLY A 116 -10.90 27.30 -1.71
CA GLY A 116 -11.56 26.34 -0.83
C GLY A 116 -10.89 24.96 -0.79
N SER A 117 -9.73 24.77 -1.42
CA SER A 117 -9.00 23.51 -1.47
C SER A 117 -8.09 23.34 -0.26
N LYS A 118 -7.99 22.10 0.25
CA LYS A 118 -7.09 21.74 1.35
C LYS A 118 -5.72 21.23 0.88
N ILE A 119 -5.52 21.14 -0.43
CA ILE A 119 -4.38 20.44 -1.02
C ILE A 119 -3.07 21.16 -0.68
N ASN A 120 -3.02 22.48 -0.86
CA ASN A 120 -1.77 23.22 -0.70
C ASN A 120 -1.17 23.06 0.70
N ASP A 121 -1.95 23.35 1.75
CA ASP A 121 -1.51 23.24 3.14
C ASP A 121 -1.18 21.78 3.53
N PHE A 122 -1.96 20.80 3.04
CA PHE A 122 -1.64 19.39 3.25
C PHE A 122 -0.27 19.01 2.66
N PHE A 123 0.04 19.45 1.44
CA PHE A 123 1.31 19.17 0.79
C PHE A 123 2.50 19.80 1.52
N LEU A 124 2.35 21.03 2.03
CA LEU A 124 3.41 21.69 2.81
C LEU A 124 3.76 20.92 4.09
N ARG A 125 2.78 20.23 4.69
CA ARG A 125 2.96 19.42 5.90
C ARG A 125 3.47 18.00 5.63
N SER A 126 3.51 17.58 4.37
CA SER A 126 3.84 16.18 4.01
C SER A 126 5.29 15.81 4.36
N GLU A 127 6.22 16.76 4.27
CA GLU A 127 7.63 16.56 4.63
C GLU A 127 7.80 16.35 6.14
N ASP A 128 7.11 17.15 6.96
CA ASP A 128 7.11 16.98 8.42
C ASP A 128 6.53 15.63 8.84
N LEU A 129 5.45 15.18 8.19
CA LEU A 129 4.90 13.85 8.43
C LEU A 129 5.89 12.75 8.07
N PHE A 130 6.61 12.90 6.95
CA PHE A 130 7.64 11.95 6.55
C PHE A 130 8.80 11.90 7.56
N ASN A 131 9.26 13.06 8.03
CA ASN A 131 10.29 13.16 9.06
C ASN A 131 9.84 12.54 10.39
N GLU A 132 8.57 12.77 10.78
CA GLU A 132 7.99 12.14 11.97
C GLU A 132 7.99 10.61 11.84
N MET A 133 7.56 10.06 10.70
CA MET A 133 7.57 8.61 10.46
C MET A 133 8.98 8.02 10.54
N ASN A 134 9.98 8.69 9.97
CA ASN A 134 11.39 8.28 10.07
C ASN A 134 11.90 8.31 11.50
N TRP A 135 11.50 9.31 12.28
CA TRP A 135 11.87 9.39 13.69
C TRP A 135 11.19 8.29 14.52
N GLN A 136 9.90 8.04 14.31
CA GLN A 136 9.17 6.95 14.95
C GLN A 136 9.76 5.58 14.65
N LYS A 137 10.24 5.35 13.41
CA LYS A 137 10.95 4.12 13.04
C LYS A 137 12.23 3.92 13.86
N LYS A 138 12.98 4.99 14.16
CA LYS A 138 14.24 4.91 14.93
C LYS A 138 14.06 4.63 16.43
N LEU A 139 12.86 4.86 16.97
CA LEU A 139 12.56 4.61 18.38
C LEU A 139 12.17 3.17 18.69
N ARG A 140 11.94 2.35 17.67
CA ARG A 140 11.58 0.94 17.77
C ARG A 140 12.77 0.10 17.37
#